data_AF-A0A2V7EHH8-F1
#
_entry.id   AF-A0A2V7EHH8-F1
#
_cell.length_a   1.000
_cell.length_b   1.000
_cell.length_c   1.000
_cell.angle_alpha   90.00
_cell.angle_beta   90.00
_cell.angle_gamma   90.00
#
_symmetry.space_group_name_H-M   'P 1'
#
loop_
_entity.id
_entity.type
_entity.pdbx_description
1 polymer ?
#
loop_
_entity_poly.entity_id
_entity_poly.type
_entity_poly.pdbx_seq_one_letter_code
_entity_poly.pdbx_strand_id
1 'polypeptide(L)'
;LYDDRGNFEHVGVCASFTDAKRKELVTFLAPYRENALDGHPWRGWAEAQPPADAEPHRMPGGQSRWTQGKDLSWEPVRPELVVEVAYDHMQGNRFRHTAQFRRWRDDKRPRDCTFDQLEVVPPHELAAIFATGH
;
A
#
# COMPACT_ATOMS: atom_id res chain seq x y z
N LEU A 1 3.84 -0.63 -4.88
CA LEU A 1 4.60 0.04 -5.96
C LEU A 1 5.63 -0.95 -6.48
N TYR A 2 6.01 -0.88 -7.75
CA TYR A 2 7.05 -1.74 -8.29
C TYR A 2 8.44 -1.22 -7.92
N ASP A 3 9.31 -2.10 -7.41
CA ASP A 3 10.74 -1.81 -7.22
C ASP A 3 11.54 -1.96 -8.53
N ASP A 4 12.85 -1.72 -8.46
CA ASP A 4 13.79 -1.84 -9.58
C ASP A 4 13.96 -3.27 -10.10
N ARG A 5 13.58 -4.27 -9.30
CA ARG A 5 13.59 -5.71 -9.64
C ARG A 5 12.25 -6.19 -10.19
N GLY A 6 11.24 -5.33 -10.24
CA GLY A 6 9.88 -5.66 -10.68
C GLY A 6 9.03 -6.35 -9.62
N ASN A 7 9.43 -6.36 -8.35
CA ASN A 7 8.61 -6.85 -7.25
C ASN A 7 7.52 -5.83 -6.91
N PHE A 8 6.31 -6.32 -6.66
CA PHE A 8 5.22 -5.46 -6.22
C PHE A 8 5.27 -5.30 -4.70
N GLU A 9 5.63 -4.12 -4.22
CA GLU A 9 5.80 -3.84 -2.79
C GLU A 9 4.51 -3.30 -2.15
N HIS A 10 4.23 -3.80 -0.93
CA HIS A 10 3.16 -3.26 -0.08
C HIS A 10 3.65 -1.98 0.61
N VAL A 11 3.15 -0.82 0.15
CA VAL A 11 3.61 0.50 0.60
C VAL A 11 2.73 1.14 1.68
N GLY A 12 1.69 0.44 2.15
CA GLY A 12 0.76 0.95 3.15
C GLY A 12 -0.71 0.76 2.75
N VAL A 13 -1.61 1.31 3.57
CA VAL A 13 -3.06 1.15 3.41
C VAL A 13 -3.72 2.49 3.09
N CYS A 14 -4.74 2.47 2.23
CA CYS A 14 -5.67 3.56 2.00
C CYS A 14 -7.01 3.22 2.66
N ALA A 15 -7.54 4.10 3.52
CA ALA A 15 -8.77 3.83 4.28
C ALA A 15 -9.61 5.09 4.50
N SER A 16 -10.47 5.08 5.53
CA SER A 16 -11.38 6.18 5.90
C SER A 16 -12.50 6.47 4.89
N PHE A 17 -12.92 5.45 4.13
CA PHE A 17 -14.06 5.54 3.24
C PHE A 17 -15.38 5.65 4.02
N THR A 18 -16.33 6.44 3.51
CA THR A 18 -17.70 6.50 4.03
C THR A 18 -18.42 5.16 3.85
N ASP A 19 -19.48 4.92 4.61
CA ASP A 19 -20.24 3.67 4.50
C ASP A 19 -20.79 3.43 3.09
N ALA A 20 -21.35 4.48 2.48
CA ALA A 20 -21.79 4.45 1.09
C ALA A 20 -20.64 4.08 0.14
N LYS A 21 -19.46 4.68 0.31
CA LYS A 21 -18.31 4.40 -0.55
C LYS A 21 -17.79 2.97 -0.37
N ARG A 22 -17.80 2.43 0.85
CA ARG A 22 -17.43 1.02 1.10
C ARG A 22 -18.35 0.07 0.34
N LYS A 23 -19.66 0.31 0.33
CA LYS A 23 -20.63 -0.50 -0.43
C LYS A 23 -20.37 -0.43 -1.93
N GLU A 24 -20.13 0.76 -2.47
CA GLU A 24 -19.74 0.94 -3.88
C GLU A 24 -18.47 0.17 -4.22
N LEU A 25 -17.44 0.25 -3.36
CA LEU A 25 -16.17 -0.43 -3.57
C LEU A 25 -16.33 -1.95 -3.57
N VAL A 26 -17.18 -2.51 -2.69
CA VAL A 26 -17.45 -3.95 -2.70
C VAL A 26 -18.01 -4.40 -4.05
N THR A 27 -18.99 -3.68 -4.60
CA THR A 27 -19.55 -4.00 -5.92
C THR A 27 -18.52 -3.78 -7.04
N PHE A 28 -17.80 -2.66 -7.00
CA PHE A 28 -16.82 -2.30 -8.02
C PHE A 28 -15.63 -3.28 -8.09
N LEU A 29 -15.16 -3.77 -6.95
CA LEU A 29 -14.02 -4.69 -6.86
C LEU A 29 -14.40 -6.15 -7.11
N ALA A 30 -15.70 -6.50 -7.12
CA ALA A 30 -16.17 -7.86 -7.36
C ALA A 30 -15.54 -8.55 -8.59
N PRO A 31 -15.54 -7.96 -9.80
CA PRO A 31 -14.93 -8.60 -10.97
C PRO A 31 -13.42 -8.76 -10.85
N TYR A 32 -12.74 -8.00 -9.98
CA TYR A 32 -11.29 -8.06 -9.78
C TYR A 32 -10.87 -9.09 -8.72
N ARG A 33 -11.81 -9.65 -7.95
CA ARG A 33 -11.55 -10.73 -6.98
C ARG A 33 -11.51 -12.11 -7.65
N GLU A 34 -12.22 -12.27 -8.76
CA GLU A 34 -12.28 -13.53 -9.48
C GLU A 34 -10.88 -13.97 -9.91
N ASN A 35 -10.48 -15.19 -9.54
CA ASN A 35 -9.14 -15.73 -9.81
C ASN A 35 -7.99 -14.79 -9.40
N ALA A 36 -8.19 -13.94 -8.39
CA ALA A 36 -7.25 -12.89 -8.06
C ALA A 36 -5.86 -13.38 -7.61
N LEU A 37 -5.74 -14.64 -7.19
CA LEU A 37 -4.48 -15.26 -6.80
C LEU A 37 -3.68 -15.82 -7.98
N ASP A 38 -4.28 -15.96 -9.16
CA ASP A 38 -3.62 -16.54 -10.32
C ASP A 38 -2.50 -15.62 -10.82
N GLY A 39 -1.25 -16.05 -10.62
CA GLY A 39 -0.07 -15.25 -10.93
C GLY A 39 0.06 -14.00 -10.06
N HIS A 40 -0.65 -13.91 -8.93
CA HIS A 40 -0.62 -12.71 -8.08
C HIS A 40 0.76 -12.54 -7.43
N PRO A 41 1.36 -11.32 -7.46
CA PRO A 41 2.67 -11.06 -6.86
C PRO A 41 2.74 -11.41 -5.36
N TRP A 42 1.60 -11.29 -4.67
CA TRP A 42 1.45 -11.61 -3.25
C TRP A 42 0.81 -12.96 -2.98
N ARG A 43 0.76 -13.87 -3.95
CA ARG A 43 0.14 -15.19 -3.76
C ARG A 43 0.72 -15.93 -2.56
N GLY A 44 2.05 -15.96 -2.44
CA GLY A 44 2.74 -16.58 -1.31
C GLY A 44 2.35 -15.97 0.04
N TRP A 45 1.97 -14.69 0.09
CA TRP A 45 1.49 -14.00 1.29
C TRP A 45 0.01 -14.26 1.59
N ALA A 46 -0.81 -14.51 0.57
CA ALA A 46 -2.21 -14.88 0.76
C ALA A 46 -2.35 -16.32 1.27
N GLU A 47 -1.48 -17.21 0.79
CA GLU A 47 -1.48 -18.64 1.13
C GLU A 47 -0.73 -18.91 2.44
N ALA A 48 0.35 -18.18 2.72
CA ALA A 48 1.04 -18.27 4.00
C ALA A 48 0.33 -17.39 5.02
N GLN A 49 -0.31 -17.98 6.03
CA GLN A 49 -0.51 -17.32 7.32
C GLN A 49 0.86 -17.31 8.03
N PRO A 50 1.68 -16.24 7.93
CA PRO A 50 3.02 -16.31 8.47
C PRO A 50 2.94 -16.29 10.00
N PRO A 51 3.89 -16.92 10.68
CA PRO A 51 4.07 -16.76 12.12
C PRO A 51 4.15 -15.27 12.48
N ALA A 52 3.63 -14.89 13.65
CA ALA A 52 3.61 -13.51 14.14
C ALA A 52 5.02 -12.88 14.29
N ASP A 53 6.05 -13.72 14.20
CA ASP A 53 7.48 -13.49 14.42
C ASP A 53 8.34 -13.57 13.13
N ALA A 54 7.74 -13.76 11.96
CA ALA A 54 8.48 -13.71 10.69
C ALA A 54 9.14 -12.33 10.45
N GLU A 55 10.34 -12.33 9.84
CA GLU A 55 11.04 -11.12 9.39
C GLU A 55 10.08 -10.17 8.66
N PRO A 56 10.13 -8.84 8.91
CA PRO A 56 9.03 -7.92 8.68
C PRO A 56 8.86 -7.51 7.21
N HIS A 57 8.66 -8.48 6.30
CA HIS A 57 7.86 -8.22 5.11
C HIS A 57 6.40 -8.19 5.57
N ARG A 58 5.98 -7.05 6.15
CA ARG A 58 4.62 -6.86 6.67
C ARG A 58 3.62 -6.84 5.51
N MET A 59 3.05 -8.01 5.29
CA MET A 59 2.04 -8.31 4.28
C MET A 59 0.69 -7.62 4.61
N PRO A 60 -0.20 -7.42 3.63
CA PRO A 60 -1.60 -7.13 3.91
C PRO A 60 -2.18 -8.14 4.91
N GLY A 61 -2.88 -7.68 5.94
CA GLY A 61 -3.43 -8.56 6.99
C GLY A 61 -2.41 -9.13 8.00
N GLY A 62 -1.14 -8.70 7.97
CA GLY A 62 -0.13 -9.17 8.91
C GLY A 62 -0.46 -8.86 10.39
N GLN A 63 -0.23 -9.82 11.28
CA GLN A 63 -0.46 -9.64 12.72
C GLN A 63 0.56 -8.70 13.35
N SER A 64 0.12 -7.91 14.32
CA SER A 64 0.94 -7.04 15.15
C SER A 64 0.50 -7.13 16.61
N ARG A 65 1.36 -6.70 17.53
CA ARG A 65 1.02 -6.67 18.98
C ARG A 65 -0.25 -5.88 19.32
N TRP A 66 -0.70 -4.99 18.43
CA TRP A 66 -1.87 -4.14 18.61
C TRP A 66 -3.14 -4.68 17.91
N THR A 67 -3.01 -5.76 17.15
CA THR A 67 -4.11 -6.40 16.41
C THR A 67 -4.46 -7.78 16.93
N GLN A 68 -3.95 -8.14 18.12
CA GLN A 68 -4.22 -9.43 18.75
C GLN A 68 -5.73 -9.62 18.94
N GLY A 69 -6.27 -10.72 18.38
CA GLY A 69 -7.69 -11.06 18.45
C GLY A 69 -8.61 -10.36 17.42
N LYS A 70 -8.07 -9.54 16.50
CA LYS A 70 -8.84 -8.99 15.38
C LYS A 70 -8.82 -9.93 14.18
N ASP A 71 -9.91 -9.99 13.45
CA ASP A 71 -9.93 -10.56 12.11
C ASP A 71 -9.11 -9.65 11.19
N LEU A 72 -8.00 -10.19 10.69
CA LEU A 72 -7.09 -9.53 9.75
C LEU A 72 -7.14 -10.21 8.38
N SER A 73 -8.19 -10.98 8.11
CA SER A 73 -8.42 -11.51 6.77
C SER A 73 -8.41 -10.36 5.77
N TRP A 74 -7.76 -10.63 4.65
CA TRP A 74 -7.75 -9.74 3.51
C TRP A 74 -8.16 -10.58 2.29
N GLU A 75 -8.77 -9.90 1.33
CA GLU A 75 -9.20 -10.53 0.10
C GLU A 75 -8.33 -10.01 -1.05
N PRO A 76 -7.70 -10.89 -1.84
CA PRO A 76 -6.90 -10.49 -2.97
C PRO A 76 -7.76 -9.88 -4.08
N VAL A 77 -7.18 -8.91 -4.77
CA VAL A 77 -7.76 -8.24 -5.93
C VAL A 77 -6.67 -8.24 -7.00
N ARG A 78 -7.00 -8.59 -8.25
CA ARG A 78 -6.05 -8.56 -9.36
C ARG A 78 -5.39 -7.17 -9.43
N PRO A 79 -4.04 -7.08 -9.56
CA PRO A 79 -3.30 -5.82 -9.51
C PRO A 79 -3.38 -5.05 -10.85
N GLU A 80 -4.61 -4.80 -11.30
CA GLU A 80 -4.95 -4.15 -12.57
C GLU A 80 -5.39 -2.68 -12.36
N LEU A 81 -5.85 -2.35 -11.16
CA LEU A 81 -6.36 -1.04 -10.82
C LEU A 81 -5.26 -0.12 -10.28
N VAL A 82 -5.26 1.14 -10.71
CA VAL A 82 -4.36 2.18 -10.22
C VAL A 82 -5.15 3.27 -9.51
N VAL A 83 -4.66 3.66 -8.33
CA VAL A 83 -5.24 4.72 -7.49
C VAL A 83 -4.21 5.80 -7.21
N GLU A 84 -4.63 7.04 -7.29
CA GLU A 84 -3.88 8.18 -6.75
C GLU A 84 -4.26 8.38 -5.29
N VAL A 85 -3.25 8.48 -4.43
CA VAL A 85 -3.41 8.72 -3.01
C VAL A 85 -2.55 9.89 -2.56
N ALA A 86 -3.01 10.63 -1.55
CA ALA A 86 -2.15 11.54 -0.81
C ALA A 86 -1.62 10.86 0.45
N TYR A 87 -0.37 11.13 0.78
CA TYR A 87 0.31 10.62 1.97
C TYR A 87 1.16 11.74 2.59
N ASP A 88 1.41 11.66 3.90
CA ASP A 88 2.17 12.69 4.60
C ASP A 88 3.68 12.59 4.32
N HIS A 89 4.28 11.43 4.63
CA HIS A 89 5.67 11.14 4.35
C HIS A 89 5.94 9.63 4.34
N MET A 90 7.07 9.28 3.71
CA MET A 90 7.61 7.93 3.68
C MET A 90 8.37 7.62 4.97
N GLN A 91 8.29 6.37 5.43
CA GLN A 91 9.14 5.78 6.46
C GLN A 91 9.81 4.55 5.87
N GLY A 92 11.04 4.70 5.36
CA GLY A 92 11.65 3.70 4.49
C GLY A 92 10.91 3.62 3.15
N ASN A 93 10.48 2.43 2.75
CA ASN A 93 9.78 2.17 1.48
C ASN A 93 8.25 2.17 1.59
N ARG A 94 7.67 2.77 2.64
CA ARG A 94 6.20 2.81 2.86
C ARG A 94 5.70 4.14 3.38
N PHE A 95 4.39 4.38 3.29
CA PHE A 95 3.72 5.47 3.98
C PHE A 95 3.74 5.24 5.49
N ARG A 96 4.06 6.29 6.26
CA ARG A 96 3.99 6.21 7.73
C ARG A 96 2.56 6.10 8.24
N HIS A 97 1.64 6.85 7.61
CA HIS A 97 0.23 6.91 7.98
C HIS A 97 -0.66 6.41 6.85
N THR A 98 -1.92 6.14 7.17
CA THR A 98 -2.96 5.77 6.21
C THR A 98 -3.05 6.83 5.11
N ALA A 99 -2.88 6.39 3.87
CA ALA A 99 -3.00 7.24 2.71
C ALA A 99 -4.48 7.60 2.44
N GLN A 100 -4.71 8.75 1.84
CA GLN A 100 -6.05 9.26 1.53
C GLN A 100 -6.34 9.08 0.04
N PHE A 101 -7.44 8.38 -0.27
CA PHE A 101 -7.90 8.19 -1.64
C PHE A 101 -8.14 9.55 -2.31
N ARG A 102 -7.61 9.75 -3.52
CA ARG A 102 -7.92 10.92 -4.35
C ARG A 102 -8.82 10.54 -5.51
N ARG A 103 -8.35 9.66 -6.38
CA ARG A 103 -9.08 9.24 -7.60
C ARG A 103 -8.50 7.96 -8.18
N TRP A 104 -9.27 7.32 -9.04
CA TRP A 104 -8.77 6.27 -9.93
C TRP A 104 -7.93 6.88 -11.05
N ARG A 105 -6.94 6.12 -11.53
CA ARG A 105 -6.04 6.48 -12.63
C ARG A 105 -6.16 5.46 -13.75
N ASP A 106 -7.24 5.54 -14.53
CA ASP A 106 -7.41 4.75 -15.75
C ASP A 106 -6.39 5.11 -16.85
N ASP A 107 -5.78 6.30 -16.72
CA ASP A 107 -4.70 6.80 -17.56
C ASP A 107 -3.31 6.20 -17.25
N LYS A 108 -3.16 5.46 -16.14
CA LYS A 108 -1.88 4.84 -15.74
C LYS A 108 -1.94 3.33 -15.78
N ARG A 109 -0.89 2.70 -16.32
CA ARG A 109 -0.72 1.25 -16.24
C ARG A 109 -0.14 0.87 -14.87
N PRO A 110 -0.57 -0.24 -14.26
CA PRO A 110 -0.04 -0.70 -12.97
C PRO A 110 1.48 -0.84 -12.95
N ARG A 111 2.08 -1.36 -14.02
CA ARG A 111 3.55 -1.56 -14.13
C ARG A 111 4.34 -0.25 -14.18
N ASP A 112 3.71 0.88 -14.52
CA ASP A 112 4.34 2.20 -14.53
C ASP A 112 4.31 2.86 -13.13
N CYS A 113 3.76 2.18 -12.11
CA CYS A 113 3.68 2.67 -10.74
C CYS A 113 4.91 2.23 -9.93
N THR A 114 6.06 2.88 -10.17
CA THR A 114 7.34 2.59 -9.51
C THR A 114 7.64 3.52 -8.33
N PHE A 115 8.69 3.23 -7.55
CA PHE A 115 9.15 4.13 -6.49
C PHE A 115 9.71 5.47 -7.00
N ASP A 116 10.14 5.56 -8.27
CA ASP A 116 10.72 6.78 -8.85
C ASP A 116 9.74 7.96 -8.93
N GLN A 117 8.43 7.67 -8.82
CA GLN A 117 7.40 8.71 -8.79
C GLN A 117 7.30 9.42 -7.42
N LEU A 118 7.93 8.87 -6.39
CA LEU A 118 7.89 9.43 -5.05
C LEU A 118 8.97 10.51 -4.93
N GLU A 119 8.57 11.68 -4.45
CA GLU A 119 9.49 12.75 -4.15
C GLU A 119 10.40 12.32 -2.99
N VAL A 120 11.68 12.10 -3.29
CA VAL A 120 12.72 11.98 -2.26
C VAL A 120 13.00 13.40 -1.83
N VAL A 121 12.46 13.84 -0.69
CA VAL A 121 12.86 15.11 -0.08
C VAL A 121 14.37 15.05 0.09
N PRO A 122 15.15 15.84 -0.66
CA PRO A 122 16.58 15.78 -0.54
C PRO A 122 16.97 16.24 0.88
N PRO A 123 18.01 15.65 1.51
CA PRO A 123 18.42 16.02 2.88
C PRO A 123 18.82 17.49 3.09
N HIS A 124 18.86 18.32 2.05
CA HIS A 124 19.39 19.68 2.09
C HIS A 124 18.43 20.75 2.66
N GLU A 125 17.13 20.48 2.85
CA GLU A 125 16.22 21.44 3.48
C GLU A 125 16.25 21.44 5.02
N LEU A 126 16.87 20.42 5.65
CA LEU A 126 17.06 20.43 7.11
C LEU A 126 18.22 21.33 7.54
N ALA A 127 19.24 21.53 6.69
CA ALA A 127 20.38 22.38 7.02
C ALA A 127 20.00 23.87 7.08
N ALA A 128 19.04 24.31 6.27
CA ALA A 128 18.60 25.71 6.24
C ALA A 128 17.78 26.11 7.49
N ILE A 129 17.04 25.16 8.09
CA ILE A 129 16.20 25.42 9.27
C ILE A 129 17.03 25.50 10.57
N PHE A 130 18.19 24.81 10.63
CA PHE A 130 19.11 24.88 11.77
C PHE A 130 20.23 25.93 11.63
N ALA A 131 20.30 26.66 10.51
CA ALA A 131 21.33 27.69 10.29
C ALA A 131 20.97 29.09 10.86
N THR A 132 19.73 29.31 11.31
CA THR A 132 19.25 30.61 11.81
C THR A 132 19.04 30.67 13.33
N GLY A 133 19.79 29.86 14.09
CA GLY A 133 19.86 29.97 15.55
C GLY A 133 21.20 30.58 16.01
N HIS A 134 21.36 31.89 15.85
CA HIS A 134 22.41 32.68 16.50
C HIS A 134 21.77 33.71 17.43
#